data_AF-A0A4R9B1T7-F1
#
_entry.id   AF-A0A4R9B1T7-F1
#
_cell.length_a   1.000
_cell.length_b   1.000
_cell.length_c   1.000
_cell.angle_alpha   90.00
_cell.angle_beta   90.00
_cell.angle_gamma   90.00
#
_symmetry.space_group_name_H-M   'P 1'
#
loop_
_entity.id
_entity.type
_entity.pdbx_description
1 polymer ?
#
loop_
_entity_poly.entity_id
_entity_poly.type
_entity_poly.pdbx_seq_one_letter_code
_entity_poly.pdbx_strand_id
1 'polypeptide(L)'
;MPQIVEGTTESTAQLRFLAGGDGGYVQGVTRFDAATGAERQHLSLVQDAEVYTVHLPASATETIVGFELSPNDQYLAVHIVPNRETAASDGYPVSAQTTDATTLFVNVATGEVRRRVLGFDATWP
;
A
#
# COMPACT_ATOMS: atom_id res chain seq x y z
N MET A 1 16.99 -18.93 24.11
CA MET A 1 16.92 -19.42 22.72
C MET A 1 15.80 -18.66 22.05
N PRO A 2 16.01 -17.99 20.90
CA PRO A 2 14.89 -17.37 20.20
C PRO A 2 14.00 -18.50 19.67
N GLN A 3 12.71 -18.45 19.99
CA GLN A 3 11.74 -19.43 19.50
C GLN A 3 11.41 -19.09 18.04
N ILE A 4 11.60 -20.07 17.16
CA ILE A 4 11.08 -20.01 15.79
C ILE A 4 9.56 -20.11 15.92
N VAL A 5 8.87 -19.01 15.62
CA VAL A 5 7.41 -19.02 15.49
C VAL A 5 7.12 -19.56 14.09
N GLU A 6 6.69 -20.81 13.99
CA GLU A 6 6.10 -21.32 12.75
C GLU A 6 4.76 -20.60 12.51
N GLY A 7 4.66 -19.85 11.43
CA GLY A 7 3.44 -19.16 11.03
C GLY A 7 3.70 -17.96 10.13
N THR A 8 2.70 -17.58 9.36
CA THR A 8 2.73 -16.28 8.68
C THR A 8 2.35 -15.19 9.66
N THR A 9 3.21 -14.18 9.82
CA THR A 9 2.90 -13.03 10.66
C THR A 9 2.28 -11.94 9.79
N GLU A 10 1.08 -11.50 10.15
CA GLU A 10 0.48 -10.30 9.58
C GLU A 10 0.79 -9.09 10.46
N SER A 11 1.13 -7.98 9.83
CA SER A 11 1.37 -6.71 10.49
C SER A 11 0.62 -5.62 9.73
N THR A 12 -0.06 -4.75 10.47
CA THR A 12 -0.64 -3.53 9.93
C THR A 12 0.41 -2.43 9.94
N ALA A 13 0.81 -1.96 8.77
CA ALA A 13 1.88 -0.97 8.61
C ALA A 13 1.35 0.48 8.62
N GLN A 14 0.12 0.70 8.17
CA GLN A 14 -0.45 2.05 8.00
C GLN A 14 -1.99 2.01 7.99
N LEU A 15 -2.63 3.05 8.54
CA LEU A 15 -4.08 3.22 8.60
C LEU A 15 -4.48 4.61 8.06
N ARG A 16 -5.61 4.67 7.34
CA ARG A 16 -6.29 5.91 6.91
C ARG A 16 -7.80 5.76 7.10
N PHE A 17 -8.39 6.62 7.92
CA PHE A 17 -9.83 6.60 8.18
C PHE A 17 -10.61 7.27 7.04
N LEU A 18 -11.79 6.73 6.73
CA LEU A 18 -12.74 7.37 5.84
C LEU A 18 -13.24 8.69 6.48
N ALA A 19 -13.44 9.72 5.67
CA ALA A 19 -13.93 11.02 6.13
C ALA A 19 -15.39 10.98 6.60
N GLY A 20 -16.19 10.04 6.08
CA GLY A 20 -17.63 9.89 6.38
C GLY A 20 -18.01 9.64 7.85
N GLY A 21 -17.06 9.27 8.71
CA GLY A 21 -17.28 9.17 10.16
C GLY A 21 -17.89 7.85 10.66
N ASP A 22 -18.26 6.93 9.77
CA ASP A 22 -18.85 5.62 10.11
C ASP A 22 -17.83 4.59 10.64
N GLY A 23 -16.61 5.03 11.00
CA GLY A 23 -15.55 4.17 11.54
C GLY A 23 -14.84 3.29 10.51
N GLY A 24 -15.15 3.43 9.22
CA GLY A 24 -14.43 2.74 8.15
C GLY A 24 -13.00 3.26 7.96
N TYR A 25 -12.10 2.40 7.50
CA TYR A 25 -10.71 2.75 7.23
C TYR A 25 -10.07 1.85 6.17
N VAL A 26 -9.04 2.37 5.51
CA VAL A 26 -8.11 1.58 4.70
C VAL A 26 -6.88 1.27 5.53
N GLN A 27 -6.44 0.01 5.49
CA GLN A 27 -5.24 -0.45 6.15
C GLN A 27 -4.26 -1.09 5.15
N GLY A 28 -2.97 -0.83 5.36
CA GLY A 28 -1.89 -1.55 4.69
C GLY A 28 -1.48 -2.76 5.51
N VAL A 29 -1.57 -3.94 4.91
CA VAL A 29 -1.25 -5.22 5.55
C VAL A 29 -0.03 -5.82 4.88
N THR A 30 0.96 -6.16 5.70
CA THR A 30 2.14 -6.93 5.30
C THR A 30 2.04 -8.32 5.89
N ARG A 31 2.17 -9.35 5.04
CA ARG A 31 2.29 -10.74 5.45
C ARG A 31 3.71 -11.23 5.17
N PHE A 32 4.39 -11.70 6.20
CA PHE A 32 5.70 -12.33 6.10
C PHE A 32 5.58 -13.85 6.20
N ASP A 33 6.21 -14.56 5.27
CA ASP A 33 6.36 -16.01 5.30
C ASP A 33 7.79 -16.36 5.78
N ALA A 34 7.89 -16.86 7.00
CA ALA A 34 9.17 -17.21 7.61
C ALA A 34 9.89 -18.39 6.93
N ALA A 35 9.17 -19.27 6.21
CA ALA A 35 9.77 -20.42 5.54
C ALA A 35 10.50 -20.01 4.26
N THR A 36 9.96 -19.03 3.54
CA THR A 36 10.50 -18.57 2.25
C THR A 36 11.21 -17.22 2.34
N GLY A 37 11.01 -16.48 3.43
CA GLY A 37 11.42 -15.08 3.55
C GLY A 37 10.60 -14.11 2.68
N ALA A 38 9.52 -14.59 2.06
CA ALA A 38 8.70 -13.78 1.18
C ALA A 38 7.82 -12.79 1.98
N GLU A 39 7.69 -11.59 1.44
CA GLU A 39 6.79 -10.56 1.95
C GLU A 39 5.70 -10.30 0.91
N ARG A 40 4.45 -10.19 1.35
CA ARG A 40 3.32 -9.81 0.50
C ARG A 40 2.54 -8.69 1.16
N GLN A 41 2.37 -7.60 0.42
CA GLN A 41 1.61 -6.45 0.84
C GLN A 41 0.25 -6.41 0.14
N HIS A 42 -0.75 -5.84 0.79
CA HIS A 42 -2.01 -5.46 0.17
C HIS A 42 -2.70 -4.36 0.97
N LEU A 43 -3.66 -3.68 0.34
CA LEU A 43 -4.49 -2.67 1.00
C LEU A 43 -5.90 -3.22 1.14
N SER A 44 -6.46 -3.10 2.34
CA SER A 44 -7.80 -3.56 2.67
C SER A 44 -8.66 -2.42 3.19
N LEU A 45 -9.89 -2.32 2.70
CA LEU A 45 -10.95 -1.50 3.27
C LEU A 45 -11.65 -2.31 4.35
N VAL A 46 -11.76 -1.74 5.53
CA VAL A 46 -12.57 -2.25 6.63
C VAL A 46 -13.76 -1.32 6.81
N GLN A 47 -14.97 -1.84 6.64
CA GLN A 47 -16.21 -1.08 6.78
C GLN A 47 -17.34 -2.02 7.22
N ASP A 48 -18.17 -1.60 8.17
CA ASP A 48 -19.32 -2.39 8.67
C ASP A 48 -18.96 -3.82 9.11
N ALA A 49 -17.78 -3.99 9.72
CA ALA A 49 -17.17 -5.27 10.12
C ALA A 49 -16.80 -6.23 8.96
N GLU A 50 -16.96 -5.78 7.72
CA GLU A 50 -16.50 -6.47 6.51
C GLU A 50 -15.10 -5.98 6.11
N VAL A 51 -14.35 -6.86 5.43
CA VAL A 51 -13.00 -6.57 4.95
C VAL A 51 -12.90 -6.88 3.46
N TYR A 52 -12.52 -5.89 2.67
CA TYR A 52 -12.38 -5.99 1.22
C TYR A 52 -10.96 -5.62 0.79
N THR A 53 -10.32 -6.42 -0.04
CA THR A 53 -9.04 -6.04 -0.64
C THR A 53 -9.27 -5.00 -1.73
N VAL A 54 -8.73 -3.79 -1.54
CA VAL A 54 -8.84 -2.67 -2.48
C VAL A 54 -7.69 -2.66 -3.48
N HIS A 55 -6.49 -3.05 -3.04
CA HIS A 55 -5.33 -3.10 -3.92
C HIS A 55 -4.40 -4.26 -3.57
N LEU A 56 -3.98 -4.97 -4.63
CA LEU A 56 -2.94 -5.99 -4.61
C LEU A 56 -1.81 -5.54 -5.53
N PRO A 57 -0.54 -5.64 -5.09
CA PRO A 57 0.59 -5.43 -5.96
C PRO A 57 0.51 -6.34 -7.20
N ALA A 58 0.87 -5.81 -8.36
CA ALA A 58 0.79 -6.52 -9.63
C ALA A 58 1.81 -7.67 -9.74
N SER A 59 2.86 -7.66 -8.92
CA SER A 59 3.91 -8.67 -8.86
C SER A 59 4.43 -8.84 -7.43
N ALA A 60 5.26 -9.86 -7.20
CA ALA A 60 5.95 -10.05 -5.92
C ALA A 60 7.12 -9.06 -5.69
N THR A 61 7.51 -8.30 -6.71
CA THR A 61 8.59 -7.30 -6.63
C THR A 61 8.07 -5.87 -6.57
N GLU A 62 6.78 -5.66 -6.90
CA GLU A 62 6.09 -4.40 -6.67
C GLU A 62 5.88 -4.19 -5.17
N THR A 63 6.27 -3.02 -4.67
CA THR A 63 6.20 -2.69 -3.24
C THR A 63 5.34 -1.46 -3.06
N ILE A 64 4.41 -1.51 -2.10
CA ILE A 64 3.65 -0.35 -1.62
C ILE A 64 4.53 0.36 -0.60
N VAL A 65 4.86 1.62 -0.89
CA VAL A 65 5.68 2.46 0.00
C VAL A 65 4.85 3.49 0.76
N GLY A 66 3.61 3.71 0.35
CA GLY A 66 2.66 4.56 1.05
C GLY A 66 1.31 4.60 0.36
N PHE A 67 0.31 5.14 1.05
CA PHE A 67 -0.98 5.46 0.45
C PHE A 67 -1.69 6.59 1.20
N GLU A 68 -2.58 7.28 0.50
CA GLU A 68 -3.41 8.34 1.04
C GLU A 68 -4.84 8.25 0.48
N LEU A 69 -5.83 8.48 1.33
CA LEU A 69 -7.24 8.44 0.95
C LEU A 69 -7.69 9.83 0.50
N SER A 70 -8.42 9.91 -0.62
CA SER A 70 -9.01 11.17 -1.07
C SER A 70 -10.05 11.70 -0.07
N PRO A 71 -10.23 13.03 0.07
CA PRO A 71 -11.16 13.60 1.05
C PRO A 71 -12.63 13.21 0.89
N ASN A 72 -13.01 12.73 -0.30
CA ASN A 72 -14.37 12.27 -0.60
C ASN A 72 -14.51 10.73 -0.53
N ASP A 73 -13.51 10.02 -0.02
CA ASP A 73 -13.46 8.56 0.15
C ASP A 73 -13.55 7.73 -1.14
N GLN A 74 -13.51 8.34 -2.32
CA GLN A 74 -13.72 7.63 -3.59
C GLN A 74 -12.45 6.98 -4.14
N TYR A 75 -11.30 7.56 -3.84
CA TYR A 75 -10.02 7.16 -4.41
C TYR A 75 -8.96 6.96 -3.34
N LEU A 76 -8.14 5.95 -3.58
CA LEU A 76 -6.91 5.72 -2.88
C LEU A 76 -5.76 6.08 -3.81
N ALA A 77 -4.92 7.03 -3.39
CA ALA A 77 -3.64 7.27 -4.03
C ALA A 77 -2.63 6.31 -3.41
N VAL A 78 -2.19 5.31 -4.17
CA VAL A 78 -1.23 4.30 -3.72
C VAL A 78 0.12 4.59 -4.34
N HIS A 79 1.13 4.82 -3.50
CA HIS A 79 2.49 5.03 -3.94
C HIS A 79 3.23 3.70 -3.95
N ILE A 80 3.74 3.32 -5.12
CA ILE A 80 4.43 2.06 -5.33
C ILE A 80 5.82 2.25 -5.91
N VAL A 81 6.69 1.27 -5.65
CA VAL A 81 7.90 0.98 -6.43
C VAL A 81 7.59 -0.24 -7.30
N PRO A 82 7.51 -0.11 -8.63
CA PRO A 82 7.07 -1.19 -9.52
C PRO A 82 7.94 -2.45 -9.46
N ASN A 83 9.25 -2.27 -9.24
CA ASN A 83 10.18 -3.38 -9.05
C ASN A 83 11.31 -2.99 -8.09
N ARG A 84 11.21 -3.45 -6.84
CA ARG A 84 12.22 -3.18 -5.80
C ARG A 84 13.63 -3.67 -6.13
N GLU A 85 13.77 -4.66 -7.02
CA GLU A 85 15.09 -5.24 -7.38
C GLU A 85 15.87 -4.34 -8.35
N THR A 86 15.16 -3.50 -9.11
CA THR A 86 15.74 -2.57 -10.09
C THR A 86 15.59 -1.11 -9.67
N ALA A 87 15.06 -0.86 -8.47
CA ALA A 87 14.80 0.47 -7.95
C ALA A 87 16.10 1.28 -7.86
N ALA A 88 16.11 2.45 -8.51
CA ALA A 88 17.22 3.39 -8.48
C ALA A 88 16.80 4.67 -7.78
N SER A 89 17.66 5.21 -6.91
CA SER A 89 17.40 6.50 -6.25
C SER A 89 17.42 7.65 -7.27
N ASP A 90 16.53 8.63 -7.07
CA ASP A 90 16.48 9.88 -7.81
C ASP A 90 17.63 10.86 -7.49
N GLY A 91 18.49 10.53 -6.53
CA GLY A 91 19.70 11.28 -6.21
C GLY A 91 19.50 12.52 -5.34
N TYR A 92 18.30 12.77 -4.83
CA TYR A 92 18.10 13.85 -3.85
C TYR A 92 18.78 13.49 -2.52
N PRO A 93 19.46 14.45 -1.86
CA PRO A 93 20.20 14.18 -0.61
C PRO A 93 19.27 14.00 0.61
N VAL A 94 18.03 14.45 0.53
CA VAL A 94 17.02 14.36 1.59
C VAL A 94 15.74 13.80 0.99
N SER A 95 15.16 12.80 1.65
CA SER A 95 13.92 12.12 1.23
C SER A 95 13.96 11.57 -0.20
N ALA A 96 15.12 11.03 -0.61
CA ALA A 96 15.32 10.40 -1.91
C ALA A 96 14.21 9.37 -2.20
N GLN A 97 13.64 9.43 -3.39
CA GLN A 97 12.64 8.47 -3.87
C GLN A 97 13.26 7.56 -4.93
N THR A 98 12.51 6.55 -5.39
CA THR A 98 12.92 5.78 -6.57
C THR A 98 12.51 6.51 -7.84
N THR A 99 13.35 6.49 -8.87
CA THR A 99 13.10 7.19 -10.15
C THR A 99 11.87 6.65 -10.89
N ASP A 100 11.48 5.41 -10.60
CA ASP A 100 10.34 4.70 -11.17
C ASP A 100 9.12 4.65 -10.24
N ALA A 101 9.18 5.36 -9.11
CA ALA A 101 8.07 5.40 -8.17
C ALA A 101 6.80 5.90 -8.87
N THR A 102 5.68 5.23 -8.64
CA THR A 102 4.44 5.43 -9.38
C THR A 102 3.28 5.59 -8.40
N THR A 103 2.44 6.59 -8.62
CA THR A 103 1.16 6.77 -7.94
C THR A 103 0.05 6.12 -8.75
N LEU A 104 -0.68 5.21 -8.13
CA LEU A 104 -1.90 4.61 -8.66
C LEU A 104 -3.10 5.29 -8.03
N PHE A 105 -4.09 5.67 -8.84
CA PHE A 105 -5.40 6.10 -8.34
C PHE A 105 -6.37 4.95 -8.46
N VAL A 106 -6.70 4.36 -7.32
CA VAL A 106 -7.54 3.16 -7.20
C VAL A 106 -8.92 3.58 -6.72
N ASN A 107 -9.98 3.15 -7.41
CA ASN A 107 -11.34 3.34 -6.91
C ASN A 107 -11.56 2.47 -5.68
N VAL A 108 -11.94 3.08 -4.55
CA VAL A 108 -12.06 2.36 -3.26
C VAL A 108 -13.14 1.29 -3.30
N ALA A 109 -14.27 1.56 -3.97
CA ALA A 109 -15.41 0.65 -4.01
C ALA A 109 -15.17 -0.59 -4.90
N THR A 110 -14.34 -0.48 -5.95
CA THR A 110 -14.15 -1.56 -6.93
C THR A 110 -12.73 -2.14 -6.95
N GLY A 111 -11.76 -1.46 -6.36
CA GLY A 111 -10.33 -1.79 -6.49
C GLY A 111 -9.75 -1.52 -7.88
N GLU A 112 -10.51 -0.90 -8.79
CA GLU A 112 -10.06 -0.63 -10.15
C GLU A 112 -9.04 0.53 -10.19
N VAL A 113 -7.90 0.30 -10.82
CA VAL A 113 -6.92 1.37 -11.10
C VAL A 113 -7.43 2.25 -12.24
N ARG A 114 -7.84 3.49 -11.92
CA ARG A 114 -8.32 4.47 -12.92
C ARG A 114 -7.21 5.24 -13.59
N ARG A 115 -6.10 5.47 -12.88
CA ARG A 115 -4.98 6.25 -13.40
C ARG A 115 -3.67 5.78 -12.79
N ARG A 116 -2.58 5.93 -13.55
CA ARG A 116 -1.20 5.72 -13.11
C ARG A 116 -0.40 6.96 -13.49
N VAL A 117 0.39 7.47 -12.57
CA VAL A 117 1.24 8.65 -12.79
C VAL A 117 2.61 8.43 -12.16
N LEU A 118 3.66 8.79 -12.88
CA LEU A 118 5.03 8.66 -12.41
C LEU A 118 5.39 9.80 -11.44
N GLY A 119 6.09 9.46 -10.35
CA GLY A 119 7.01 10.39 -9.67
C GLY A 119 6.42 11.32 -8.60
N PHE A 120 5.39 10.93 -7.85
CA PHE A 120 5.01 11.69 -6.66
C PHE A 120 4.35 10.86 -5.56
N ASP A 121 4.58 11.27 -4.31
CA ASP A 121 3.73 10.89 -3.19
C ASP A 121 2.55 11.86 -3.12
N ALA A 122 1.32 11.33 -3.18
CA ALA A 122 0.13 12.15 -3.27
C ALA A 122 -0.27 12.64 -1.89
N THR A 123 -0.47 13.96 -1.77
CA THR A 123 -1.09 14.56 -0.60
C THR A 123 -2.35 15.29 -1.01
N TRP A 124 -3.41 15.11 -0.25
CA TRP A 124 -4.65 15.86 -0.40
C TRP A 124 -4.63 17.04 0.58
N PRO A 125 -4.92 18.27 0.11
CA PRO A 125 -5.02 19.45 0.98
C PRO A 125 -6.28 19.46 1.83
#